data_AF-A0A932SQE1-F1
#
_entry.id   AF-A0A932SQE1-F1
#
_cell.length_a   1.000
_cell.length_b   1.000
_cell.length_c   1.000
_cell.angle_alpha   90.00
_cell.angle_beta   90.00
_cell.angle_gamma   90.00
#
_symmetry.space_group_name_H-M   'P 1'
#
loop_
_entity.id
_entity.type
_entity.pdbx_description
1 polymer ?
#
loop_
_entity_poly.entity_id
_entity_poly.type
_entity_poly.pdbx_seq_one_letter_code
_entity_poly.pdbx_strand_id
1 'polypeptide(L)'
;MTRRTVVTLARSGVAVGVPAGRSKPDISSVDALKRRLLAAKSIAYPDGNLGHARGIPFRWVMDRLAITNEVDAKAKLMKGTVVELAERFTWAAGIAATATSAEAGRALIQFLSSPAAAAIIKKRGMEPAAR
;
A
#
# COMPACT_ATOMS: atom_id res chain seq x y z
N MET A 1 17.74 -3.48 -28.70
CA MET A 1 17.89 -3.74 -27.24
C MET A 1 17.31 -2.56 -26.47
N THR A 2 16.16 -2.72 -25.81
CA THR A 2 15.50 -1.60 -25.11
C THR A 2 16.13 -1.39 -23.73
N ARG A 3 16.89 -0.30 -23.54
CA ARG A 3 17.41 0.08 -22.21
C ARG A 3 16.25 0.37 -21.27
N ARG A 4 16.08 -0.45 -20.22
CA ARG A 4 15.10 -0.21 -19.15
C ARG A 4 15.46 1.08 -18.40
N THR A 5 14.61 2.10 -18.50
CA THR A 5 14.75 3.38 -17.78
C THR A 5 14.09 3.37 -16.41
N VAL A 6 13.41 2.27 -16.05
CA VAL A 6 12.61 2.15 -14.82
C VAL A 6 13.31 1.25 -13.80
N VAL A 7 13.49 1.77 -12.59
CA VAL A 7 14.01 1.05 -11.41
C VAL A 7 12.90 0.96 -10.36
N THR A 8 12.66 -0.25 -9.85
CA THR A 8 11.79 -0.49 -8.68
C THR A 8 12.52 0.00 -7.42
N LEU A 9 11.85 0.78 -6.56
CA LEU A 9 12.44 1.43 -5.37
C LEU A 9 11.88 0.92 -4.02
N ALA A 10 10.64 0.44 -3.99
CA ALA A 10 10.07 -0.20 -2.80
C ALA A 10 9.02 -1.26 -3.16
N ARG A 11 8.74 -2.15 -2.19
CA ARG A 11 7.50 -2.92 -2.04
C ARG A 11 7.00 -2.72 -0.58
N SER A 12 5.91 -3.35 -0.18
CA SER A 12 5.23 -3.09 1.11
C SER A 12 4.18 -4.20 1.38
N GLY A 13 3.06 -4.07 2.13
CA GLY A 13 2.17 -5.23 2.45
C GLY A 13 0.73 -5.00 2.96
N VAL A 14 -0.30 -5.10 2.10
CA VAL A 14 -1.72 -5.12 2.54
C VAL A 14 -2.03 -6.42 3.31
N ALA A 15 -2.65 -6.29 4.48
CA ALA A 15 -3.01 -7.38 5.38
C ALA A 15 -4.28 -7.06 6.20
N VAL A 16 -4.90 -8.09 6.79
CA VAL A 16 -6.02 -7.94 7.74
C VAL A 16 -5.51 -8.15 9.17
N GLY A 17 -5.61 -7.12 10.01
CA GLY A 17 -5.29 -7.20 11.43
C GLY A 17 -6.48 -7.69 12.27
N VAL A 18 -6.21 -8.43 13.34
CA VAL A 18 -7.16 -8.76 14.40
C VAL A 18 -6.54 -8.51 15.78
N PRO A 19 -7.33 -8.25 16.84
CA PRO A 19 -6.80 -8.10 18.20
C PRO A 19 -5.96 -9.31 18.63
N ALA A 20 -4.95 -9.07 19.48
CA ALA A 20 -4.10 -10.12 20.02
C ALA A 20 -4.92 -11.25 20.68
N GLY A 21 -4.47 -12.49 20.51
CA GLY A 21 -5.16 -13.69 21.00
C GLY A 21 -6.42 -14.11 20.22
N ARG A 22 -6.88 -13.34 19.22
CA ARG A 22 -7.96 -13.77 18.32
C ARG A 22 -7.42 -14.68 17.21
N SER A 23 -8.20 -15.69 16.84
CA SER A 23 -7.93 -16.54 15.68
C SER A 23 -7.87 -15.71 14.39
N LYS A 24 -6.88 -16.01 13.54
CA LYS A 24 -6.71 -15.35 12.24
C LYS A 24 -7.97 -15.59 11.37
N PRO A 25 -8.53 -14.56 10.72
CA PRO A 25 -9.71 -14.74 9.90
C PRO A 25 -9.36 -15.50 8.62
N ASP A 26 -10.20 -16.45 8.22
CA ASP A 26 -10.09 -17.08 6.91
C ASP A 26 -10.40 -16.05 5.81
N ILE A 27 -9.37 -15.71 5.04
CA ILE A 27 -9.40 -14.84 3.86
C ILE A 27 -8.72 -15.53 2.66
N SER A 28 -8.69 -16.88 2.65
CA SER A 28 -8.00 -17.70 1.65
C SER A 28 -8.59 -17.61 0.24
N SER A 29 -9.84 -17.14 0.12
CA SER A 29 -10.57 -16.95 -1.12
C SER A 29 -11.43 -15.69 -1.08
N VAL A 30 -11.91 -15.25 -2.25
CA VAL A 30 -12.81 -14.10 -2.38
C VAL A 30 -14.09 -14.28 -1.57
N ASP A 31 -14.68 -15.47 -1.59
CA ASP A 31 -15.91 -15.76 -0.84
C ASP A 31 -15.65 -15.85 0.67
N ALA A 32 -14.51 -16.39 1.09
CA ALA A 32 -14.10 -16.35 2.49
C ALA A 32 -13.96 -14.90 2.99
N LEU A 33 -13.27 -14.05 2.21
CA LEU A 33 -13.13 -12.62 2.49
C LEU A 33 -14.50 -11.92 2.57
N LYS A 34 -15.39 -12.11 1.57
CA LYS A 34 -16.74 -11.52 1.56
C LYS A 34 -17.56 -11.96 2.78
N ARG A 35 -17.57 -13.25 3.11
CA ARG A 35 -18.24 -13.76 4.33
C ARG A 35 -17.67 -13.15 5.59
N ARG A 36 -16.34 -12.98 5.72
CA ARG A 36 -15.72 -12.36 6.91
C ARG A 36 -16.02 -10.88 7.03
N LEU A 37 -16.02 -10.13 5.93
CA LEU A 37 -16.39 -8.71 5.93
C LEU A 37 -17.87 -8.51 6.31
N LEU A 38 -18.77 -9.36 5.80
CA LEU A 38 -20.18 -9.30 6.16
C LEU A 38 -20.44 -9.68 7.63
N ALA A 39 -19.80 -10.75 8.13
CA ALA A 39 -19.96 -11.24 9.50
C ALA A 39 -19.20 -10.44 10.58
N ALA A 40 -18.34 -9.50 10.20
CA ALA A 40 -17.64 -8.64 11.18
C ALA A 40 -18.62 -7.71 11.91
N LYS A 41 -18.47 -7.57 13.24
CA LYS A 41 -19.26 -6.63 14.05
C LYS A 41 -18.92 -5.16 13.76
N SER A 42 -17.67 -4.88 13.40
CA SER A 42 -17.17 -3.56 12.99
C SER A 42 -15.87 -3.74 12.24
N ILE A 43 -15.58 -2.83 11.30
CA ILE A 43 -14.37 -2.85 10.46
C ILE A 43 -13.74 -1.46 10.52
N ALA A 44 -12.43 -1.37 10.75
CA ALA A 44 -11.68 -0.12 10.69
C ALA A 44 -10.84 -0.10 9.41
N TYR A 45 -10.86 1.03 8.68
CA TYR A 45 -10.04 1.28 7.50
C TYR A 45 -9.80 2.79 7.34
N PRO A 46 -8.79 3.20 6.55
CA PRO A 46 -8.52 4.61 6.26
C PRO A 46 -9.71 5.30 5.58
N ASP A 47 -10.01 6.54 5.98
CA ASP A 47 -11.02 7.36 5.32
C ASP A 47 -10.56 7.74 3.90
N GLY A 48 -11.32 7.30 2.89
CA GLY A 48 -11.03 7.56 1.48
C GLY A 48 -11.11 9.04 1.09
N ASN A 49 -11.82 9.86 1.87
CA ASN A 49 -11.97 11.30 1.60
C ASN A 49 -10.75 12.13 2.06
N LEU A 50 -9.82 11.55 2.83
CA LEU A 50 -8.62 12.25 3.33
C LEU A 50 -7.47 12.36 2.32
N GLY A 51 -7.74 12.17 1.03
CA GLY A 51 -6.95 12.78 -0.05
C GLY A 51 -5.52 12.26 -0.27
N HIS A 52 -5.13 11.12 0.30
CA HIS A 52 -3.80 10.52 0.08
C HIS A 52 -3.92 9.01 -0.16
N ALA A 53 -4.00 8.58 -1.44
CA ALA A 53 -3.67 7.26 -2.05
C ALA A 53 -3.95 5.90 -1.33
N ARG A 54 -4.48 5.88 -0.09
CA ARG A 54 -4.34 4.79 0.88
C ARG A 54 -5.67 4.22 1.41
N GLY A 55 -6.77 4.56 0.73
CA GLY A 55 -8.12 4.03 0.99
C GLY A 55 -8.84 3.56 -0.27
N ILE A 56 -8.42 4.06 -1.44
CA ILE A 56 -9.00 3.75 -2.75
C ILE A 56 -9.00 2.23 -3.07
N PRO A 57 -7.92 1.45 -2.81
CA PRO A 57 -7.92 0.02 -3.11
C PRO A 57 -8.98 -0.76 -2.31
N PHE A 58 -9.18 -0.42 -1.04
CA PHE A 58 -10.14 -1.14 -0.19
C PHE A 58 -11.59 -0.81 -0.56
N ARG A 59 -11.91 0.48 -0.82
CA ARG A 59 -13.23 0.89 -1.30
C ARG A 59 -13.60 0.19 -2.62
N TRP A 60 -12.68 0.20 -3.59
CA TRP A 60 -12.86 -0.48 -4.88
C TRP A 60 -13.08 -2.00 -4.75
N VAL A 61 -12.44 -2.68 -3.79
CA VAL A 61 -12.72 -4.10 -3.50
C VAL A 61 -14.14 -4.29 -3.00
N MET A 62 -14.62 -3.44 -2.08
CA MET A 62 -16.01 -3.54 -1.57
C MET A 62 -17.04 -3.29 -2.67
N ASP A 63 -16.78 -2.31 -3.54
CA ASP A 63 -17.64 -1.98 -4.68
C ASP A 63 -17.71 -3.15 -5.66
N ARG A 64 -16.56 -3.76 -6.00
CA ARG A 64 -16.49 -4.97 -6.84
C ARG A 64 -17.17 -6.19 -6.22
N LEU A 65 -17.19 -6.29 -4.90
CA LEU A 65 -17.88 -7.36 -4.18
C LEU A 65 -19.36 -7.07 -3.94
N ALA A 66 -19.84 -5.87 -4.28
CA ALA A 66 -21.18 -5.38 -3.98
C ALA A 66 -21.57 -5.60 -2.51
N ILE A 67 -20.74 -5.10 -1.59
CA ILE A 67 -20.95 -5.14 -0.12
C ILE A 67 -20.69 -3.80 0.57
N THR A 68 -20.54 -2.74 -0.22
CA THR A 68 -20.06 -1.43 0.25
C THR A 68 -20.96 -0.84 1.33
N ASN A 69 -22.28 -0.89 1.14
CA ASN A 69 -23.25 -0.35 2.10
C ASN A 69 -23.21 -1.12 3.43
N GLU A 70 -23.11 -2.44 3.36
CA GLU A 70 -23.09 -3.33 4.53
C GLU A 70 -21.77 -3.27 5.31
N VAL A 71 -20.69 -2.78 4.69
CA VAL A 71 -19.43 -2.49 5.38
C VAL A 71 -19.40 -1.06 5.91
N ASP A 72 -19.82 -0.06 5.12
CA ASP A 72 -19.91 1.34 5.54
C ASP A 72 -20.80 1.50 6.79
N ALA A 73 -21.93 0.79 6.86
CA ALA A 73 -22.85 0.80 8.01
C ALA A 73 -22.23 0.35 9.35
N LYS A 74 -21.06 -0.32 9.32
CA LYS A 74 -20.30 -0.79 10.50
C LYS A 74 -18.85 -0.31 10.51
N ALA A 75 -18.52 0.64 9.63
CA ALA A 75 -17.20 1.19 9.46
C ALA A 75 -16.83 2.12 10.62
N LYS A 76 -15.58 2.01 11.06
CA LYS A 76 -14.92 2.99 11.93
C LYS A 76 -13.77 3.60 11.16
N LEU A 77 -14.09 4.64 10.40
CA LEU A 77 -13.12 5.34 9.55
C LEU A 77 -12.01 5.94 10.41
N MET A 78 -10.76 5.61 10.07
CA MET A 78 -9.59 6.01 10.82
C MET A 78 -9.22 7.46 10.49
N LYS A 79 -9.47 8.38 11.43
CA LYS A 79 -9.10 9.80 11.33
C LYS A 79 -7.65 10.00 11.77
N GLY A 80 -6.72 9.98 10.82
CA GLY A 80 -5.30 10.24 11.06
C GLY A 80 -4.41 9.61 9.99
N THR A 81 -3.20 10.15 9.82
CA THR A 81 -2.19 9.52 8.97
C THR A 81 -1.77 8.18 9.56
N VAL A 82 -1.80 7.13 8.75
CA VAL A 82 -1.46 5.77 9.18
C VAL A 82 0.02 5.70 9.58
N VAL A 83 0.27 5.66 10.89
CA VAL A 83 1.43 4.96 11.45
C VAL A 83 1.11 3.46 11.37
N GLU A 84 1.99 2.72 10.70
CA GLU A 84 1.96 1.26 10.54
C GLU A 84 0.65 0.61 10.06
N LEU A 85 0.46 0.63 8.74
CA LEU A 85 0.00 -0.51 7.94
C LEU A 85 0.42 -0.22 6.49
N ALA A 86 1.60 -0.69 6.12
CA ALA A 86 2.25 -0.32 4.87
C ALA A 86 1.56 -1.01 3.67
N GLU A 87 1.05 -0.26 2.70
CA GLU A 87 0.35 -0.82 1.53
C GLU A 87 1.28 -1.19 0.36
N ARG A 88 1.08 -2.37 -0.26
CA ARG A 88 1.98 -3.06 -1.21
C ARG A 88 2.12 -2.40 -2.61
N PHE A 89 2.42 -1.09 -2.67
CA PHE A 89 2.72 -0.37 -3.91
C PHE A 89 4.18 -0.53 -4.34
N THR A 90 4.39 -0.69 -5.65
CA THR A 90 5.73 -0.69 -6.25
C THR A 90 6.07 0.72 -6.74
N TRP A 91 6.95 1.41 -6.02
CA TRP A 91 7.44 2.71 -6.45
C TRP A 91 8.47 2.55 -7.55
N ALA A 92 8.34 3.33 -8.61
CA ALA A 92 9.18 3.26 -9.81
C ALA A 92 9.70 4.66 -10.13
N ALA A 93 11.02 4.80 -10.27
CA ALA A 93 11.62 6.02 -10.81
C ALA A 93 12.08 5.79 -12.25
N GLY A 94 11.87 6.80 -13.09
CA GLY A 94 12.33 6.81 -14.48
C GLY A 94 12.73 8.21 -14.92
N ILE A 95 13.68 8.27 -15.85
CA ILE A 95 14.17 9.53 -16.42
C ILE A 95 13.53 9.69 -17.80
N ALA A 96 12.87 10.82 -18.03
CA ALA A 96 12.28 11.15 -19.33
C ALA A 96 13.37 11.24 -20.41
N ALA A 97 13.07 10.77 -21.63
CA ALA A 97 14.03 10.77 -22.74
C ALA A 97 14.52 12.19 -23.12
N THR A 98 13.71 13.22 -22.82
CA THR A 98 13.97 14.64 -23.09
C THR A 98 14.59 15.40 -21.91
N ALA A 99 14.99 14.71 -20.83
CA ALA A 99 15.46 15.37 -19.62
C ALA A 99 16.84 16.04 -19.81
N THR A 100 16.88 17.38 -19.79
CA THR A 100 18.11 18.19 -19.86
C THR A 100 19.09 17.90 -18.72
N SER A 101 18.57 17.55 -17.54
CA SER A 101 19.35 17.22 -16.34
C SER A 101 19.38 15.70 -16.07
N ALA A 102 19.46 14.87 -17.12
CA ALA A 102 19.41 13.41 -17.00
C ALA A 102 20.48 12.82 -16.05
N GLU A 103 21.64 13.46 -15.91
CA GLU A 103 22.71 13.00 -15.02
C GLU A 103 22.38 13.23 -13.54
N ALA A 104 21.82 14.39 -13.18
CA ALA A 104 21.27 14.65 -11.85
C ALA A 104 20.13 13.68 -11.52
N GLY A 105 19.28 13.36 -12.50
CA GLY A 105 18.25 12.31 -12.37
C GLY A 105 18.84 10.92 -12.07
N ARG A 106 19.96 10.56 -12.71
CA ARG A 106 20.67 9.28 -12.43
C ARG A 106 21.30 9.28 -11.04
N ALA A 107 21.94 10.37 -10.63
CA ALA A 107 22.52 10.52 -9.30
C ALA A 107 21.46 10.40 -8.19
N LEU A 108 20.29 11.03 -8.37
CA LEU A 108 19.16 10.91 -7.44
C LEU A 108 18.64 9.46 -7.36
N ILE A 109 18.45 8.79 -8.50
CA ILE A 109 17.99 7.39 -8.52
C ILE A 109 19.03 6.45 -7.88
N GLN A 110 20.33 6.67 -8.12
CA GLN A 110 21.40 5.93 -7.44
C GLN A 110 21.38 6.16 -5.93
N PHE A 111 21.24 7.40 -5.47
CA PHE A 111 21.15 7.72 -4.05
C PHE A 111 19.94 7.04 -3.39
N LEU A 112 18.75 7.13 -4.00
CA LEU A 112 17.54 6.48 -3.49
C LEU A 112 17.61 4.95 -3.51
N SER A 113 18.47 4.36 -4.36
CA SER A 113 18.75 2.92 -4.43
C SER A 113 19.94 2.49 -3.54
N SER A 114 20.56 3.41 -2.80
CA SER A 114 21.76 3.13 -1.99
C SER A 114 21.43 2.50 -0.63
N PRO A 115 22.40 1.83 0.03
CA PRO A 115 22.23 1.34 1.41
C PRO A 115 21.87 2.44 2.42
N ALA A 116 22.37 3.67 2.22
CA ALA A 116 22.06 4.81 3.07
C ALA A 116 20.58 5.20 2.99
N ALA A 117 20.01 5.22 1.77
CA ALA A 117 18.57 5.40 1.59
C ALA A 117 17.76 4.20 2.10
N ALA A 118 18.24 2.97 1.88
CA ALA A 118 17.57 1.74 2.33
C ALA A 118 17.39 1.70 3.86
N ALA A 119 18.40 2.15 4.63
CA ALA A 119 18.31 2.29 6.09
C ALA A 119 17.22 3.29 6.53
N ILE A 120 17.08 4.41 5.82
CA ILE A 120 16.04 5.42 6.09
C ILE A 120 14.65 4.90 5.69
N ILE A 121 14.53 4.24 4.53
CA ILE A 121 13.30 3.60 4.04
C ILE A 121 12.80 2.58 5.06
N LYS A 122 13.68 1.70 5.57
CA LYS A 122 13.37 0.73 6.62
C LYS A 122 12.97 1.40 7.95
N LYS A 123 13.68 2.45 8.38
CA LYS A 123 13.32 3.26 9.57
C LYS A 123 11.95 3.95 9.45
N ARG A 124 11.43 4.12 8.24
CA ARG A 124 10.10 4.69 7.95
C ARG A 124 9.03 3.62 7.66
N GLY A 125 9.29 2.34 7.95
CA GLY A 125 8.30 1.26 7.83
C GLY A 125 8.00 0.85 6.39
N MET A 126 8.93 1.07 5.47
CA MET A 126 8.83 0.67 4.06
C MET A 126 9.88 -0.40 3.74
N GLU A 127 9.58 -1.32 2.80
CA GLU A 127 10.54 -2.31 2.33
C GLU A 127 11.29 -1.78 1.10
N PRO A 128 12.64 -1.63 1.15
CA PRO A 128 13.43 -1.26 -0.02
C PRO A 128 13.22 -2.28 -1.16
N ALA A 129 13.26 -1.84 -2.42
CA ALA A 129 13.16 -2.74 -3.57
C ALA A 129 14.35 -3.69 -3.77
N ALA A 130 15.38 -3.53 -2.94
CA ALA A 130 16.65 -4.24 -2.94
C ALA A 130 17.57 -3.96 -4.15
N ARG A 131 18.87 -4.11 -3.89
CA ARG A 131 19.65 -5.12 -4.59
C ARG A 131 19.81 -6.30 -3.65
#